data_AF-A0A3T0RZ66-F1
#
_entry.id   AF-A0A3T0RZ66-F1
#
_cell.length_a   1.000
_cell.length_b   1.000
_cell.length_c   1.000
_cell.angle_alpha   90.00
_cell.angle_beta   90.00
_cell.angle_gamma   90.00
#
_symmetry.space_group_name_H-M   'P 1'
#
loop_
_entity.id
_entity.type
_entity.pdbx_description
1 polymer ?
#
loop_
_entity_poly.entity_id
_entity_poly.type
_entity_poly.pdbx_seq_one_letter_code
_entity_poly.pdbx_strand_id
1 'polypeptide(L)'
;MSVFRSTRFDDNSTLAEIRDDPDTGTRKLQRGSDPKAVAAVQNALYDLHWAQRFPQENHYPSRLRFVDGDFGPVTAASALALKTRYNIRFPPDDPRGILDGFVGPRTLDRIDRQISHRDDMRVVIISKAGALQDADAPVRLFDEGEEPPPLTPWLGTGPYLYWWTNWDDPTGTVTGLIVAGAADDVFEVHGPILQTWWQAQGAGGPFGPATSDVEPDGSGGFRSTFVNGSISVDPSATVTVKLGPVAYQPPGDDAVFA
;
A
#
# COMPACT_ATOMS: atom_id res chain seq x y z
N MET A 1 -28.16 -4.81 -7.74
CA MET A 1 -27.40 -4.19 -6.63
C MET A 1 -25.95 -4.58 -6.82
N SER A 2 -25.02 -3.63 -6.79
CA SER A 2 -23.59 -3.98 -6.76
C SER A 2 -23.27 -4.56 -5.37
N VAL A 3 -22.22 -5.36 -5.28
CA VAL A 3 -21.72 -5.91 -4.00
C VAL A 3 -20.37 -5.25 -3.72
N PHE A 4 -19.98 -5.15 -2.46
CA PHE A 4 -18.61 -4.74 -2.14
C PHE A 4 -17.61 -5.76 -2.67
N ARG A 5 -16.41 -5.30 -3.02
CA ARG A 5 -15.31 -6.19 -3.42
C ARG A 5 -14.65 -6.77 -2.18
N SER A 6 -14.51 -5.96 -1.14
CA SER A 6 -14.00 -6.40 0.16
C SER A 6 -15.11 -6.95 1.03
N THR A 7 -14.87 -8.13 1.58
CA THR A 7 -15.75 -8.76 2.58
C THR A 7 -15.87 -7.98 3.88
N ARG A 8 -14.97 -7.01 4.12
CA ARG A 8 -14.95 -6.14 5.31
C ARG A 8 -16.18 -5.24 5.42
N PHE A 9 -16.94 -5.07 4.35
CA PHE A 9 -18.11 -4.20 4.30
C PHE A 9 -19.44 -4.95 4.13
N ASP A 10 -19.42 -6.27 3.95
CA ASP A 10 -20.59 -7.07 3.58
C ASP A 10 -21.72 -7.02 4.61
N ASP A 11 -21.38 -6.97 5.90
CA ASP A 11 -22.35 -6.96 7.00
C ASP A 11 -22.83 -5.55 7.39
N ASN A 12 -22.59 -4.54 6.55
CA ASN A 12 -22.93 -3.15 6.87
C ASN A 12 -23.97 -2.54 5.91
N SER A 13 -25.23 -2.49 6.37
CA SER A 13 -26.35 -1.93 5.60
C SER A 13 -26.20 -0.43 5.31
N THR A 14 -25.64 0.34 6.24
CA THR A 14 -25.39 1.79 6.06
C THR A 14 -24.39 2.02 4.92
N LEU A 15 -23.31 1.24 4.87
CA LEU A 15 -22.34 1.31 3.78
C LEU A 15 -22.97 0.87 2.46
N ALA A 16 -23.78 -0.18 2.45
CA ALA A 16 -24.50 -0.61 1.26
C ALA A 16 -25.43 0.49 0.71
N GLU A 17 -26.14 1.21 1.59
CA GLU A 17 -26.96 2.35 1.21
C GLU A 17 -26.16 3.51 0.62
N ILE A 18 -24.98 3.82 1.17
CA ILE A 18 -24.07 4.84 0.66
C ILE A 18 -23.51 4.44 -0.71
N ARG A 19 -23.11 3.18 -0.87
CA ARG A 19 -22.61 2.63 -2.15
C ARG A 19 -23.66 2.74 -3.25
N ASP A 20 -24.92 2.46 -2.93
CA ASP A 20 -26.03 2.47 -3.89
C ASP A 20 -26.60 3.88 -4.14
N ASP A 21 -26.04 4.93 -3.51
CA ASP A 21 -26.38 6.32 -3.79
C ASP A 21 -25.88 6.71 -5.19
N PRO A 22 -26.73 7.27 -6.08
CA PRO A 22 -26.33 7.63 -7.45
C PRO A 22 -25.54 8.96 -7.49
N ASP A 23 -24.61 9.16 -6.54
CA ASP A 23 -23.83 10.38 -6.35
C ASP A 23 -24.67 11.65 -6.14
N THR A 24 -25.78 11.53 -5.40
CA THR A 24 -26.63 12.66 -4.95
C THR A 24 -26.01 13.45 -3.80
N GLY A 25 -25.03 12.87 -3.11
CA GLY A 25 -24.37 13.44 -1.92
C GLY A 25 -25.24 13.51 -0.68
N THR A 26 -26.42 12.89 -0.72
CA THR A 26 -27.33 12.81 0.43
C THR A 26 -26.92 11.69 1.39
N ARG A 27 -26.33 10.60 0.89
CA ARG A 27 -25.80 9.52 1.71
C ARG A 27 -24.26 9.58 1.81
N LYS A 28 -23.77 9.82 3.01
CA LYS A 28 -22.34 9.87 3.33
C LYS A 28 -22.11 9.66 4.82
N LEU A 29 -20.93 9.13 5.16
CA LEU A 29 -20.46 9.14 6.54
C LEU A 29 -19.92 10.52 6.92
N GLN A 30 -20.37 10.98 8.07
CA GLN A 30 -20.03 12.23 8.74
C GLN A 30 -20.26 12.06 10.26
N ARG A 31 -19.95 13.09 11.06
CA ARG A 31 -20.16 13.04 12.52
C ARG A 31 -21.60 12.64 12.85
N GLY A 32 -21.75 11.68 13.77
CA GLY A 32 -23.05 11.12 14.17
C GLY A 32 -23.61 10.03 13.24
N SER A 33 -22.86 9.59 12.23
CA SER A 33 -23.23 8.40 11.44
C SER A 33 -23.16 7.13 12.28
N ASP A 34 -23.71 6.02 11.75
CA ASP A 34 -23.65 4.70 12.39
C ASP A 34 -22.21 4.33 12.80
N PRO A 35 -21.94 4.14 14.11
CA PRO A 35 -20.59 3.85 14.60
C PRO A 35 -19.97 2.59 14.00
N LYS A 36 -20.78 1.58 13.64
CA LYS A 36 -20.27 0.36 12.99
C LYS A 36 -19.76 0.64 11.58
N ALA A 37 -20.49 1.44 10.80
CA ALA A 37 -20.07 1.88 9.48
C ALA A 37 -18.81 2.75 9.53
N VAL A 38 -18.76 3.66 10.51
CA VAL A 38 -17.57 4.49 10.75
C VAL A 38 -16.36 3.64 11.10
N ALA A 39 -16.50 2.70 12.06
CA ALA A 39 -15.41 1.82 12.46
C ALA A 39 -14.91 0.93 11.32
N ALA A 40 -15.80 0.44 10.45
CA ALA A 40 -15.40 -0.33 9.26
C ALA A 40 -14.54 0.51 8.30
N VAL A 41 -14.94 1.76 8.04
CA VAL A 41 -14.17 2.69 7.21
C VAL A 41 -12.88 3.13 7.87
N GLN A 42 -12.86 3.36 9.18
CA GLN A 42 -11.63 3.65 9.94
C GLN A 42 -10.65 2.47 9.85
N ASN A 43 -11.09 1.23 10.05
CA ASN A 43 -10.21 0.06 9.87
C ASN A 43 -9.60 0.03 8.47
N ALA A 44 -10.40 0.27 7.43
CA ALA A 44 -9.89 0.30 6.06
C ALA A 44 -8.90 1.46 5.81
N LEU A 45 -9.21 2.68 6.29
CA LEU A 45 -8.32 3.83 6.16
C LEU A 45 -7.01 3.65 6.95
N TYR A 46 -7.06 3.01 8.11
CA TYR A 46 -5.88 2.67 8.91
C TYR A 46 -5.01 1.65 8.17
N ASP A 47 -5.60 0.56 7.66
CA ASP A 47 -4.89 -0.50 6.94
C ASP A 47 -4.29 -0.04 5.61
N LEU A 48 -4.86 1.01 5.03
CA LEU A 48 -4.35 1.72 3.85
C LEU A 48 -3.42 2.90 4.21
N HIS A 49 -3.11 3.08 5.50
CA HIS A 49 -2.22 4.10 6.05
C HIS A 49 -2.61 5.55 5.76
N TRP A 50 -3.89 5.79 5.41
CA TRP A 50 -4.41 7.14 5.24
C TRP A 50 -4.38 7.92 6.55
N ALA A 51 -4.53 7.25 7.69
CA ALA A 51 -4.42 7.85 9.02
C ALA A 51 -3.02 8.39 9.36
N GLN A 52 -1.96 7.87 8.70
CA GLN A 52 -0.57 8.19 9.03
C GLN A 52 0.04 9.28 8.15
N ARG A 53 -0.68 9.77 7.13
CA ARG A 53 -0.19 10.80 6.19
C ARG A 53 -0.20 12.23 6.74
N PHE A 54 -0.57 12.43 8.01
CA PHE A 54 -0.66 13.77 8.61
C PHE A 54 0.54 14.07 9.52
N PRO A 55 1.29 15.15 9.26
CA PRO A 55 2.51 15.50 10.00
C PRO A 55 2.25 16.27 11.32
N GLN A 56 1.10 16.11 11.99
CA GLN A 56 0.84 16.84 13.25
C GLN A 56 0.84 15.97 14.51
N GLU A 57 1.42 16.58 15.55
CA GLU A 57 1.76 16.26 16.96
C GLU A 57 0.92 15.23 17.76
N ASN A 58 -0.12 14.64 17.20
CA ASN A 58 -0.90 13.55 17.80
C ASN A 58 -0.81 12.31 16.92
N HIS A 59 0.38 11.71 16.83
CA HIS A 59 0.52 10.38 16.26
C HIS A 59 -0.43 9.43 17.02
N TYR A 60 -1.43 8.90 16.31
CA TYR A 60 -2.20 7.75 16.76
C TYR A 60 -1.59 6.51 16.09
N PRO A 61 -0.45 6.00 16.58
CA PRO A 61 0.19 4.83 15.97
C PRO A 61 -0.60 3.55 16.25
N SER A 62 -1.58 3.57 17.16
CA SER A 62 -2.37 2.38 17.47
C SER A 62 -3.75 2.44 16.83
N ARG A 63 -4.10 1.35 16.15
CA ARG A 63 -5.44 1.10 15.59
C ARG A 63 -6.54 1.36 16.60
N LEU A 64 -6.34 0.94 17.85
CA LEU A 64 -7.29 1.11 18.95
C LEU A 64 -7.68 2.57 19.21
N ARG A 65 -6.81 3.54 18.94
CA ARG A 65 -7.13 4.95 19.12
C ARG A 65 -7.77 5.59 17.90
N PHE A 66 -7.51 5.05 16.71
CA PHE A 66 -8.06 5.58 15.47
C PHE A 66 -9.44 4.98 15.13
N VAL A 67 -9.66 3.70 15.47
CA VAL A 67 -10.90 2.98 15.20
C VAL A 67 -11.80 3.07 16.44
N ASP A 68 -12.37 4.25 16.66
CA ASP A 68 -13.24 4.54 17.80
C ASP A 68 -14.74 4.55 17.44
N GLY A 69 -15.07 4.42 16.15
CA GLY A 69 -16.45 4.51 15.65
C GLY A 69 -17.01 5.93 15.64
N ASP A 70 -16.22 6.96 15.95
CA ASP A 70 -16.61 8.36 15.80
C ASP A 70 -16.01 8.96 14.52
N PHE A 71 -16.83 9.66 13.74
CA PHE A 71 -16.37 10.37 12.56
C PHE A 71 -15.81 11.73 12.98
N GLY A 72 -14.70 11.67 13.72
CA GLY A 72 -14.00 12.82 14.26
C GLY A 72 -13.10 13.52 13.23
N PRO A 73 -12.39 14.58 13.66
CA PRO A 73 -11.52 15.37 12.79
C PRO A 73 -10.44 14.55 12.07
N VAL A 74 -9.91 13.49 12.71
CA VAL A 74 -8.86 12.65 12.12
C VAL A 74 -9.42 11.76 11.01
N THR A 75 -10.59 11.15 11.21
CA THR A 75 -11.31 10.39 10.17
C THR A 75 -11.63 11.30 8.98
N ALA A 76 -12.13 12.52 9.26
CA ALA A 76 -12.44 13.50 8.22
C ALA A 76 -11.19 13.95 7.45
N ALA A 77 -10.08 14.20 8.14
CA ALA A 77 -8.81 14.54 7.51
C ALA A 77 -8.31 13.39 6.61
N SER A 78 -8.34 12.15 7.12
CA SER A 78 -7.92 10.95 6.37
C SER A 78 -8.73 10.75 5.09
N ALA A 79 -10.06 10.89 5.17
CA ALA A 79 -10.94 10.85 4.01
C ALA A 79 -10.64 12.00 3.04
N LEU A 80 -10.42 13.22 3.53
CA LEU A 80 -10.06 14.36 2.69
C LEU A 80 -8.74 14.13 1.95
N ALA A 81 -7.70 13.62 2.60
CA ALA A 81 -6.41 13.33 1.95
C ALA A 81 -6.55 12.29 0.83
N LEU A 82 -7.33 11.23 1.06
CA LEU A 82 -7.64 10.24 0.03
C LEU A 82 -8.35 10.90 -1.16
N LYS A 83 -9.39 11.71 -0.89
CA LYS A 83 -10.15 12.38 -1.93
C LYS A 83 -9.33 13.39 -2.72
N THR A 84 -8.49 14.18 -2.04
CA THR A 84 -7.55 15.10 -2.69
C THR A 84 -6.58 14.34 -3.58
N ARG A 85 -5.99 13.24 -3.09
CA ARG A 85 -5.06 12.43 -3.90
C ARG A 85 -5.70 11.88 -5.17
N TYR A 86 -6.97 11.51 -5.13
CA TYR A 86 -7.68 10.90 -6.25
C TYR A 86 -8.67 11.84 -6.94
N ASN A 87 -8.62 13.13 -6.63
CA ASN A 87 -9.51 14.16 -7.18
C ASN A 87 -11.01 13.78 -7.10
N ILE A 88 -11.44 13.17 -5.99
CA ILE A 88 -12.83 12.72 -5.80
C ILE A 88 -13.70 13.88 -5.32
N ARG A 89 -14.48 14.46 -6.24
CA ARG A 89 -15.30 15.67 -6.01
C ARG A 89 -16.78 15.38 -5.81
N PHE A 90 -17.48 16.38 -5.27
CA PHE A 90 -18.93 16.41 -5.19
C PHE A 90 -19.51 17.77 -5.64
N PRO A 91 -20.29 17.86 -6.74
CA PRO A 91 -20.69 16.77 -7.62
C PRO A 91 -19.51 16.14 -8.38
N PRO A 92 -19.63 14.85 -8.74
CA PRO A 92 -18.74 14.08 -9.60
C PRO A 92 -17.89 14.78 -10.66
N ASP A 93 -18.54 15.52 -11.54
CA ASP A 93 -18.01 15.95 -12.83
C ASP A 93 -17.81 17.47 -12.85
N ASP A 94 -18.05 18.14 -11.72
CA ASP A 94 -17.79 19.56 -11.57
C ASP A 94 -16.33 19.78 -11.15
N PRO A 95 -15.49 20.44 -11.99
CA PRO A 95 -14.12 20.79 -11.60
C PRO A 95 -14.06 21.75 -10.40
N ARG A 96 -15.17 22.40 -10.05
CA ARG A 96 -15.35 23.24 -8.86
C ARG A 96 -16.12 22.52 -7.75
N GLY A 97 -16.42 21.23 -7.93
CA GLY A 97 -17.05 20.40 -6.93
C GLY A 97 -16.28 20.38 -5.62
N ILE A 98 -17.01 20.26 -4.52
CA ILE A 98 -16.53 20.32 -3.14
C ILE A 98 -15.64 19.11 -2.85
N LEU A 99 -14.47 19.39 -2.29
CA LEU A 99 -13.63 18.42 -1.58
C LEU A 99 -13.90 18.57 -0.08
N ASP A 100 -14.77 17.72 0.45
CA ASP A 100 -15.02 17.61 1.90
C ASP A 100 -14.34 16.38 2.50
N GLY A 101 -14.30 16.31 3.83
CA GLY A 101 -13.79 15.14 4.57
C GLY A 101 -14.81 14.02 4.77
N PHE A 102 -15.94 14.01 4.06
CA PHE A 102 -16.97 12.98 4.21
C PHE A 102 -16.76 11.81 3.26
N VAL A 103 -17.26 10.63 3.67
CA VAL A 103 -17.17 9.39 2.88
C VAL A 103 -18.51 9.11 2.22
N GLY A 104 -18.63 9.54 0.97
CA GLY A 104 -19.76 9.21 0.09
C GLY A 104 -19.46 8.02 -0.83
N PRO A 105 -20.37 7.68 -1.78
CA PRO A 105 -20.26 6.55 -2.71
C PRO A 105 -18.90 6.41 -3.40
N ARG A 106 -18.38 7.46 -4.06
CA ARG A 106 -17.08 7.39 -4.76
C ARG A 106 -15.88 7.21 -3.82
N THR A 107 -15.90 7.87 -2.67
CA THR A 107 -14.87 7.69 -1.65
C THR A 107 -14.88 6.25 -1.15
N LEU A 108 -16.07 5.71 -0.88
CA LEU A 108 -16.26 4.35 -0.40
C LEU A 108 -15.85 3.32 -1.46
N ASP A 109 -16.22 3.49 -2.73
CA ASP A 109 -15.78 2.60 -3.82
C ASP A 109 -14.25 2.62 -4.01
N ARG A 110 -13.60 3.78 -3.81
CA ARG A 110 -12.13 3.84 -3.85
C ARG A 110 -11.52 3.06 -2.69
N ILE A 111 -12.03 3.23 -1.48
CA ILE A 111 -11.58 2.49 -0.29
C ILE A 111 -11.78 0.99 -0.49
N ASP A 112 -12.98 0.57 -0.93
CA ASP A 112 -13.34 -0.82 -1.22
C ASP A 112 -12.38 -1.48 -2.22
N ARG A 113 -12.11 -0.83 -3.35
CA ARG A 113 -11.13 -1.32 -4.33
C ARG A 113 -9.73 -1.47 -3.73
N GLN A 114 -9.26 -0.46 -3.00
CA GLN A 114 -7.92 -0.49 -2.43
C GLN A 114 -7.77 -1.51 -1.30
N ILE A 115 -8.79 -1.70 -0.46
CA ILE A 115 -8.70 -2.64 0.65
C ILE A 115 -8.87 -4.09 0.17
N SER A 116 -9.75 -4.35 -0.80
CA SER A 116 -9.87 -5.66 -1.47
C SER A 116 -8.53 -6.07 -2.09
N HIS A 117 -7.95 -5.19 -2.90
CA HIS A 117 -6.68 -5.48 -3.58
C HIS A 117 -5.53 -5.70 -2.59
N ARG A 118 -5.52 -4.98 -1.46
CA ARG A 118 -4.59 -5.23 -0.34
C ARG A 118 -4.75 -6.64 0.23
N ASP A 119 -5.98 -7.04 0.49
CA ASP A 119 -6.26 -8.33 1.11
C ASP A 119 -5.92 -9.49 0.16
N ASP A 120 -6.18 -9.34 -1.14
CA ASP A 120 -5.76 -10.29 -2.18
C ASP A 120 -4.23 -10.43 -2.20
N MET A 121 -3.50 -9.31 -2.18
CA MET A 121 -2.04 -9.31 -2.19
C MET A 121 -1.44 -9.89 -0.92
N ARG A 122 -2.11 -9.72 0.23
CA ARG A 122 -1.70 -10.39 1.46
C ARG A 122 -1.70 -11.91 1.32
N VAL A 123 -2.72 -12.48 0.67
CA VAL A 123 -2.81 -13.93 0.45
C VAL A 123 -1.67 -14.41 -0.44
N VAL A 124 -1.41 -13.70 -1.54
CA VAL A 124 -0.33 -14.04 -2.48
C VAL A 124 1.04 -14.01 -1.78
N ILE A 125 1.28 -13.02 -0.93
CA ILE A 125 2.55 -12.87 -0.19
C ILE A 125 2.73 -13.97 0.86
N ILE A 126 1.67 -14.29 1.61
CA ILE A 126 1.71 -15.41 2.56
C ILE A 126 2.04 -16.70 1.82
N SER A 127 1.40 -16.94 0.67
CA SER A 127 1.68 -18.12 -0.16
C SER A 127 3.13 -18.15 -0.65
N LYS A 128 3.67 -17.02 -1.14
CA LYS A 128 5.06 -16.96 -1.62
C LYS A 128 6.06 -17.18 -0.49
N ALA A 129 5.84 -16.56 0.67
CA ALA A 129 6.70 -16.77 1.81
C ALA A 129 6.71 -18.23 2.27
N GLY A 130 5.56 -18.90 2.29
CA GLY A 130 5.48 -20.34 2.57
C GLY A 130 6.30 -21.17 1.58
N ALA A 131 6.18 -20.91 0.27
CA ALA A 131 6.96 -21.60 -0.75
C ALA A 131 8.48 -21.35 -0.63
N LEU A 132 8.88 -20.14 -0.25
CA LEU A 132 10.28 -19.79 -0.01
C LEU A 132 10.83 -20.48 1.24
N GLN A 133 10.03 -20.56 2.32
CA GLN A 133 10.38 -21.28 3.54
C GLN A 133 10.52 -22.79 3.29
N ASP A 134 9.63 -23.39 2.50
CA ASP A 134 9.72 -24.80 2.08
C ASP A 134 10.97 -25.08 1.22
N ALA A 135 11.54 -24.04 0.61
CA ALA A 135 12.79 -24.10 -0.16
C ALA A 135 14.03 -23.69 0.66
N ASP A 136 13.93 -23.65 1.99
CA ASP A 136 14.99 -23.24 2.93
C ASP A 136 15.51 -21.81 2.70
N ALA A 137 14.73 -20.94 2.05
CA ALA A 137 15.10 -19.54 1.87
C ALA A 137 14.92 -18.76 3.20
N PRO A 138 15.81 -17.79 3.51
CA PRO A 138 15.76 -17.03 4.75
C PRO A 138 14.69 -15.93 4.68
N VAL A 139 13.42 -16.33 4.69
CA VAL A 139 12.25 -15.45 4.72
C VAL A 139 11.39 -15.80 5.93
N ARG A 140 10.92 -14.80 6.68
CA ARG A 140 9.92 -14.99 7.75
C ARG A 140 8.76 -14.05 7.56
N LEU A 141 7.56 -14.56 7.79
CA LEU A 141 6.36 -13.76 7.98
C LEU A 141 6.25 -13.36 9.46
N PHE A 142 5.47 -12.32 9.76
CA PHE A 142 5.07 -11.93 11.13
C PHE A 142 4.52 -13.13 11.92
N ASP A 143 4.77 -13.13 13.23
CA ASP A 143 4.00 -13.97 14.15
C ASP A 143 2.53 -13.53 14.18
N GLU A 144 1.61 -14.45 14.47
CA GLU A 144 0.20 -14.13 14.65
C GLU A 144 0.02 -13.04 15.73
N GLY A 145 -0.28 -11.80 15.33
CA GLY A 145 -0.58 -10.70 16.24
C GLY A 145 0.26 -9.43 16.03
N GLU A 146 1.32 -9.48 15.23
CA GLU A 146 2.06 -8.27 14.84
C GLU A 146 1.36 -7.56 13.67
N GLU A 147 1.12 -6.25 13.78
CA GLU A 147 0.51 -5.47 12.69
C GLU A 147 1.51 -5.41 11.52
N PRO A 148 1.15 -5.91 10.32
CA PRO A 148 2.03 -5.82 9.16
C PRO A 148 2.32 -4.35 8.88
N PRO A 149 3.55 -4.00 8.50
CA PRO A 149 3.94 -2.62 8.37
C PRO A 149 3.40 -2.03 7.06
N PRO A 150 3.54 -0.72 6.86
CA PRO A 150 2.69 0.02 5.95
C PRO A 150 2.65 -0.48 4.52
N LEU A 151 1.44 -0.79 4.06
CA LEU A 151 1.13 -0.83 2.64
C LEU A 151 0.99 0.60 2.15
N THR A 152 2.09 1.14 1.63
CA THR A 152 2.05 2.45 0.98
C THR A 152 1.69 2.22 -0.49
N PRO A 153 0.47 2.56 -0.95
CA PRO A 153 0.18 2.50 -2.38
C PRO A 153 1.12 3.47 -3.11
N TRP A 154 1.99 2.94 -3.98
CA TRP A 154 2.85 3.77 -4.80
C TRP A 154 2.00 4.42 -5.90
N LEU A 155 1.96 5.75 -5.85
CA LEU A 155 1.41 6.64 -6.88
C LEU A 155 -0.01 6.39 -7.41
N GLY A 156 -0.83 5.53 -6.79
CA GLY A 156 -2.26 5.45 -7.08
C GLY A 156 -2.68 4.48 -8.19
N THR A 157 -1.73 3.77 -8.81
CA THR A 157 -1.98 2.74 -9.83
C THR A 157 -1.01 1.54 -9.75
N GLY A 158 -0.18 1.40 -8.72
CA GLY A 158 0.84 0.34 -8.62
C GLY A 158 1.39 0.17 -7.19
N PRO A 159 2.32 -0.76 -6.98
CA PRO A 159 2.07 -1.96 -6.19
C PRO A 159 2.28 -1.80 -4.69
N TYR A 160 1.78 -2.76 -3.92
CA TYR A 160 1.95 -2.80 -2.47
C TYR A 160 3.38 -3.18 -2.08
N LEU A 161 4.09 -2.24 -1.47
CA LEU A 161 5.33 -2.56 -0.79
C LEU A 161 4.97 -3.30 0.51
N TYR A 162 5.18 -4.61 0.51
CA TYR A 162 5.34 -5.34 1.76
C TYR A 162 6.80 -5.24 2.15
N TRP A 163 7.05 -5.07 3.45
CA TRP A 163 8.41 -5.14 3.95
C TRP A 163 8.54 -5.95 5.21
N TRP A 164 9.64 -6.69 5.29
CA TRP A 164 10.14 -7.32 6.48
C TRP A 164 11.66 -7.42 6.38
N THR A 165 12.31 -7.15 7.51
CA THR A 165 13.74 -7.37 7.72
C THR A 165 13.89 -7.85 9.16
N ASN A 166 14.60 -8.94 9.40
CA ASN A 166 15.23 -9.13 10.70
C ASN A 166 16.49 -8.26 10.71
N TRP A 167 16.32 -6.97 11.04
CA TRP A 167 17.45 -6.05 11.17
C TRP A 167 18.37 -6.44 12.34
N ASP A 168 17.82 -7.17 13.32
CA ASP A 168 18.49 -7.57 14.55
C ASP A 168 18.88 -9.06 14.57
N ASP A 169 19.26 -9.66 13.44
CA ASP A 169 20.02 -10.90 13.50
C ASP A 169 21.49 -10.58 13.84
N PRO A 170 21.98 -10.92 15.05
CA PRO A 170 23.39 -10.71 15.44
C PRO A 170 24.38 -11.51 14.59
N THR A 171 23.92 -12.39 13.69
CA THR A 171 24.75 -13.11 12.72
C THR A 171 24.98 -12.35 11.40
N GLY A 172 24.27 -11.24 11.16
CA GLY A 172 24.42 -10.44 9.93
C GLY A 172 23.75 -11.04 8.69
N THR A 173 22.88 -12.03 8.85
CA THR A 173 22.17 -12.67 7.74
C THR A 173 21.00 -11.79 7.28
N VAL A 174 21.17 -11.09 6.15
CA VAL A 174 20.09 -10.31 5.53
C VAL A 174 18.93 -11.25 5.20
N THR A 175 17.82 -11.03 5.88
CA THR A 175 16.58 -11.76 5.65
C THR A 175 15.82 -11.12 4.50
N GLY A 176 15.25 -11.94 3.61
CA GLY A 176 14.68 -11.48 2.35
C GLY A 176 13.42 -10.64 2.49
N LEU A 177 13.27 -9.69 1.57
CA LEU A 177 12.14 -8.77 1.46
C LEU A 177 11.19 -9.26 0.37
N ILE A 178 9.92 -9.55 0.70
CA ILE A 178 8.89 -9.79 -0.33
C ILE A 178 8.18 -8.48 -0.66
N VAL A 179 8.25 -8.07 -1.92
CA VAL A 179 7.65 -6.84 -2.47
C VAL A 179 6.59 -7.22 -3.50
N ALA A 180 5.39 -6.61 -3.46
CA ALA A 180 4.50 -6.71 -4.62
C ALA A 180 5.01 -5.78 -5.74
N GLY A 181 5.11 -6.32 -6.95
CA GLY A 181 5.55 -5.68 -8.17
C GLY A 181 4.40 -5.12 -9.00
N ALA A 182 4.73 -4.36 -10.07
CA ALA A 182 3.78 -3.52 -10.82
C ALA A 182 2.64 -4.27 -11.56
N ALA A 183 2.65 -5.60 -11.56
CA ALA A 183 1.67 -6.46 -12.22
C ALA A 183 0.90 -7.37 -11.23
N ASP A 184 0.84 -6.98 -9.96
CA ASP A 184 0.26 -7.79 -8.87
C ASP A 184 1.00 -9.10 -8.57
N ASP A 185 2.17 -9.28 -9.19
CA ASP A 185 3.13 -10.32 -8.83
C ASP A 185 3.89 -9.93 -7.57
N VAL A 186 4.51 -10.91 -6.92
CA VAL A 186 5.28 -10.73 -5.69
C VAL A 186 6.69 -11.26 -5.89
N PHE A 187 7.69 -10.49 -5.46
CA PHE A 187 9.09 -10.79 -5.69
C PHE A 187 9.89 -10.68 -4.39
N GLU A 188 10.77 -11.64 -4.19
CA GLU A 188 11.71 -11.72 -3.10
C GLU A 188 13.00 -10.98 -3.49
N VAL A 189 13.46 -10.10 -2.61
CA VAL A 189 14.70 -9.33 -2.76
C VAL A 189 15.48 -9.39 -1.46
N HIS A 190 16.68 -9.96 -1.46
CA HIS A 190 17.55 -10.06 -0.28
C HIS A 190 18.97 -9.55 -0.51
N GLY A 191 19.77 -9.60 0.55
CA GLY A 191 21.22 -9.41 0.50
C GLY A 191 21.67 -8.03 0.01
N PRO A 192 22.84 -7.95 -0.63
CA PRO A 192 23.38 -6.70 -1.18
C PRO A 192 22.48 -6.05 -2.24
N ILE A 193 21.66 -6.85 -2.94
CA ILE A 193 20.69 -6.36 -3.93
C ILE A 193 19.61 -5.54 -3.21
N LEU A 194 19.00 -6.10 -2.15
CA LEU A 194 18.03 -5.39 -1.32
C LEU A 194 18.62 -4.09 -0.75
N GLN A 195 19.81 -4.18 -0.16
CA GLN A 195 20.47 -3.02 0.44
C GLN A 195 20.67 -1.89 -0.58
N THR A 196 21.12 -2.24 -1.79
CA THR A 196 21.34 -1.27 -2.87
C THR A 196 20.02 -0.66 -3.35
N TRP A 197 18.99 -1.48 -3.56
CA TRP A 197 17.66 -1.00 -3.96
C TRP A 197 17.04 -0.08 -2.89
N TRP A 198 17.17 -0.44 -1.62
CA TRP A 198 16.65 0.34 -0.50
C TRP A 198 17.37 1.69 -0.34
N GLN A 199 18.71 1.70 -0.43
CA GLN A 199 19.50 2.93 -0.44
C GLN A 199 19.14 3.85 -1.61
N ALA A 200 18.65 3.28 -2.71
CA ALA A 200 18.12 4.02 -3.85
C ALA A 200 16.65 4.44 -3.69
N GLN A 201 16.08 4.44 -2.48
CA GLN A 201 14.67 4.79 -2.19
C GLN A 201 13.64 3.72 -2.61
N GLY A 202 14.07 2.47 -2.81
CA GLY A 202 13.19 1.32 -3.04
C GLY A 202 12.30 1.50 -4.27
N ALA A 203 11.02 1.14 -4.14
CA ALA A 203 10.05 1.22 -5.24
C ALA A 203 9.76 2.67 -5.70
N GLY A 204 10.00 3.66 -4.83
CA GLY A 204 9.92 5.07 -5.17
C GLY A 204 11.17 5.63 -5.87
N GLY A 205 12.24 4.82 -5.92
CA GLY A 205 13.53 5.15 -6.48
C GLY A 205 13.64 4.99 -7.99
N PRO A 206 14.84 5.22 -8.56
CA PRO A 206 15.09 5.14 -10.00
C PRO A 206 14.90 3.74 -10.58
N PHE A 207 14.93 2.68 -9.76
CA PHE A 207 14.69 1.30 -10.19
C PHE A 207 13.21 0.97 -10.38
N GLY A 208 12.32 1.62 -9.62
CA GLY A 208 10.94 1.19 -9.49
C GLY A 208 10.80 -0.15 -8.71
N PRO A 209 9.61 -0.77 -8.74
CA PRO A 209 9.37 -2.03 -8.07
C PRO A 209 10.10 -3.21 -8.75
N ALA A 210 10.31 -4.29 -8.00
CA ALA A 210 10.91 -5.53 -8.50
C ALA A 210 10.02 -6.21 -9.56
N THR A 211 10.66 -6.94 -10.46
CA THR A 211 10.05 -7.74 -11.54
C THR A 211 10.60 -9.16 -11.61
N SER A 212 11.56 -9.52 -10.76
CA SER A 212 12.03 -10.88 -10.56
C SER A 212 12.44 -11.10 -9.10
N ASP A 213 12.50 -12.35 -8.70
CA ASP A 213 13.20 -12.73 -7.47
C ASP A 213 14.70 -12.45 -7.60
N VAL A 214 15.43 -12.60 -6.50
CA VAL A 214 16.89 -12.74 -6.56
C VAL A 214 17.21 -14.15 -7.05
N GLU A 215 17.84 -14.22 -8.20
CA GLU A 215 18.12 -15.47 -8.92
C GLU A 215 19.62 -15.60 -9.22
N PRO A 216 20.18 -16.81 -9.34
CA PRO A 216 21.54 -17.02 -9.80
C PRO A 216 21.75 -16.43 -11.20
N ASP A 217 22.85 -15.70 -11.42
CA ASP A 217 23.14 -15.04 -12.70
C ASP A 217 23.90 -15.92 -13.71
N GLY A 218 24.19 -17.17 -13.34
CA GLY A 218 24.96 -18.13 -14.13
C GLY A 218 26.48 -17.99 -14.04
N SER A 219 26.98 -16.96 -13.36
CA SER A 219 28.42 -16.73 -13.11
C SER A 219 28.86 -17.05 -11.67
N GLY A 220 27.92 -17.58 -10.86
CA GLY A 220 28.07 -17.77 -9.43
C GLY A 220 27.66 -16.55 -8.60
N GLY A 221 27.21 -15.48 -9.26
CA GLY A 221 26.60 -14.31 -8.63
C GLY A 221 25.07 -14.43 -8.58
N PHE A 222 24.44 -13.35 -8.15
CA PHE A 222 22.99 -13.20 -8.09
C PHE A 222 22.53 -11.93 -8.79
N ARG A 223 21.28 -11.93 -9.26
CA ARG A 223 20.66 -10.78 -9.93
C ARG A 223 19.17 -10.71 -9.57
N SER A 224 18.66 -9.48 -9.50
CA SER A 224 17.22 -9.20 -9.57
C SER A 224 16.95 -8.08 -10.58
N THR A 225 15.81 -8.15 -11.26
CA THR A 225 15.32 -7.13 -12.18
C THR A 225 14.24 -6.28 -11.54
N PHE A 226 14.18 -5.04 -11.98
CA PHE A 226 13.22 -4.02 -11.58
C PHE A 226 12.64 -3.37 -12.83
N VAL A 227 11.51 -2.66 -12.69
CA VAL A 227 10.83 -1.99 -13.82
C VAL A 227 11.80 -1.17 -14.68
N ASN A 228 12.72 -0.44 -14.04
CA ASN A 228 13.66 0.45 -14.72
C ASN A 228 15.12 0.00 -14.63
N GLY A 229 15.41 -1.28 -14.35
CA GLY A 229 16.79 -1.71 -14.27
C GLY A 229 17.02 -3.11 -13.71
N SER A 230 18.26 -3.37 -13.31
CA SER A 230 18.65 -4.57 -12.58
C SER A 230 19.83 -4.28 -11.67
N ILE A 231 19.90 -5.02 -10.57
CA ILE A 231 21.04 -5.02 -9.65
C ILE A 231 21.57 -6.46 -9.62
N SER A 232 22.89 -6.60 -9.75
CA SER A 232 23.59 -7.87 -9.68
C SER A 232 24.71 -7.80 -8.65
N VAL A 233 25.02 -8.92 -8.01
CA VAL A 233 26.16 -9.08 -7.12
C VAL A 233 26.98 -10.26 -7.60
N ASP A 234 28.28 -10.05 -7.82
CA ASP A 234 29.17 -11.11 -8.26
C ASP A 234 29.67 -11.98 -7.08
N PRO A 235 30.38 -13.10 -7.32
CA PRO A 235 30.92 -13.95 -6.25
C PRO A 235 31.91 -13.25 -5.31
N SER A 236 32.48 -12.12 -5.73
CA SER A 236 33.39 -11.29 -4.92
C SER A 236 32.65 -10.23 -4.10
N ALA A 237 31.31 -10.28 -4.08
CA ALA A 237 30.41 -9.30 -3.48
C ALA A 237 30.44 -7.91 -4.13
N THR A 238 30.92 -7.79 -5.38
CA THR A 238 30.86 -6.54 -6.12
C THR A 238 29.45 -6.34 -6.68
N VAL A 239 28.81 -5.23 -6.29
CA VAL A 239 27.49 -4.85 -6.79
C VAL A 239 27.62 -4.10 -8.12
N THR A 240 26.87 -4.56 -9.12
CA THR A 240 26.71 -3.89 -10.41
C THR A 240 25.26 -3.42 -10.58
N VAL A 241 25.10 -2.13 -10.87
CA VAL A 241 23.80 -1.50 -11.14
C VAL A 241 23.66 -1.22 -12.64
N LYS A 242 22.53 -1.59 -13.22
CA LYS A 242 22.14 -1.20 -14.58
C LYS A 242 20.77 -0.56 -14.54
N LEU A 243 20.67 0.72 -14.89
CA LEU A 243 19.39 1.37 -15.15
C LEU A 243 19.06 1.23 -16.64
N GLY A 244 17.82 0.89 -16.95
CA GLY A 244 17.29 0.97 -18.32
C GLY A 244 17.17 2.43 -18.77
N PRO A 245 16.82 2.69 -20.05
CA PRO A 245 16.42 4.02 -20.45
C PRO A 245 15.21 4.41 -19.59
N VAL A 246 15.42 5.37 -18.70
CA VAL A 246 14.38 5.86 -17.79
C VAL A 246 13.22 6.30 -18.67
N ALA A 247 12.08 5.61 -18.62
CA ALA A 247 10.83 6.25 -18.96
C ALA A 247 10.60 7.26 -17.83
N TYR A 248 11.23 8.43 -17.97
CA TYR A 248 10.96 9.56 -17.10
C TYR A 248 9.48 9.89 -17.32
N GLN A 249 8.61 9.36 -16.48
CA GLN A 249 7.38 10.05 -16.19
C GLN A 249 7.79 11.15 -15.21
N PRO A 250 7.78 12.43 -15.61
CA PRO A 250 7.76 13.49 -14.62
C PRO A 250 6.62 13.15 -13.64
N PRO A 251 6.72 13.51 -12.35
CA PRO A 251 5.51 13.65 -11.56
C PRO A 251 4.55 14.47 -12.42
N GLY A 252 3.41 13.90 -12.81
CA GLY A 252 2.46 14.59 -13.67
C GLY A 252 2.29 16.01 -13.16
N ASP A 253 2.44 16.98 -14.06
CA ASP A 253 2.53 18.42 -13.83
C ASP A 253 1.32 19.03 -13.08
N ASP A 254 1.07 18.60 -11.85
CA ASP A 254 0.09 19.17 -10.93
C ASP A 254 0.61 19.13 -9.48
N ALA A 255 1.94 19.12 -9.29
CA ALA A 255 2.55 19.63 -8.06
C ALA A 255 2.55 21.16 -8.09
N VAL A 256 1.37 21.78 -8.16
CA VAL A 256 1.21 23.15 -7.67
C VAL A 256 1.01 23.02 -6.16
N PHE A 257 2.13 23.14 -5.44
CA PHE A 257 2.08 23.62 -4.07
C PHE A 257 1.44 25.01 -4.12
N ALA A 258 0.27 25.14 -3.51
CA ALA A 258 -0.17 26.38 -2.90
C ALA A 258 -0.05 26.20 -1.38
#